data_AF-A0A2V6V1N3-F1
#
_entry.id   AF-A0A2V6V1N3-F1
#
_cell.length_a   1.000
_cell.length_b   1.000
_cell.length_c   1.000
_cell.angle_alpha   90.00
_cell.angle_beta   90.00
_cell.angle_gamma   90.00
#
_symmetry.space_group_name_H-M   'P 1'
#
loop_
_entity.id
_entity.type
_entity.pdbx_description
1 polymer ?
#
loop_
_entity_poly.entity_id
_entity_poly.type
_entity_poly.pdbx_seq_one_letter_code
_entity_poly.pdbx_strand_id
1 'polypeptide(L)'
;MLRALVASRQRRRRVGAVSAGEPLHYRFPPASAYRLNRCLFALKSDDGFRARFLKDAGAAIREIGLAAADAAALVQGDRDTLLARGAHPYLVFMADLRLRMEREPVTFEYF
;
A
#
# COMPACT_ATOMS: atom_id res chain seq x y z
N MET A 1 -21.48 34.95 -23.90
CA MET A 1 -21.73 34.33 -22.58
C MET A 1 -21.72 32.83 -22.77
N LEU A 2 -20.95 31.95 -22.13
CA LEU A 2 -19.83 31.99 -21.18
C LEU A 2 -19.12 30.63 -21.40
N ARG A 3 -17.81 30.60 -21.68
CA ARG A 3 -17.02 29.34 -21.80
C ARG A 3 -16.65 28.84 -20.41
N ALA A 4 -17.07 27.63 -20.04
CA ALA A 4 -16.64 27.00 -18.80
C ALA A 4 -15.24 26.37 -18.98
N LEU A 5 -14.23 26.99 -18.36
CA LEU A 5 -12.89 26.41 -18.20
C LEU A 5 -12.95 25.37 -17.07
N VAL A 6 -13.00 24.08 -17.40
CA VAL A 6 -12.75 23.01 -16.43
C VAL A 6 -11.24 22.89 -16.26
N ALA A 7 -10.72 23.48 -15.19
CA ALA A 7 -9.34 23.30 -14.77
C ALA A 7 -9.16 21.87 -14.25
N SER A 8 -8.51 21.01 -15.05
CA SER A 8 -8.03 19.72 -14.59
C SER A 8 -6.89 19.95 -13.59
N ARG A 9 -7.21 19.88 -12.29
CA ARG A 9 -6.18 19.79 -11.24
C ARG A 9 -5.43 18.47 -11.41
N GLN A 10 -4.38 18.50 -12.22
CA GLN A 10 -3.33 17.48 -12.21
C GLN A 10 -2.73 17.39 -10.80
N ARG A 11 -3.27 16.51 -9.96
CA ARG A 11 -2.47 15.89 -8.90
C ARG A 11 -1.53 14.92 -9.59
N ARG A 12 -0.45 15.45 -10.17
CA ARG A 12 0.76 14.66 -10.48
C ARG A 12 1.29 14.15 -9.15
N ARG A 13 0.83 12.97 -8.72
CA ARG A 13 1.58 12.14 -7.78
C ARG A 13 2.88 11.81 -8.52
N ARG A 14 3.95 12.53 -8.19
CA ARG A 14 5.29 12.23 -8.68
C ARG A 14 5.52 10.74 -8.40
N VAL A 15 5.73 9.95 -9.44
CA VAL A 15 6.38 8.65 -9.30
C VAL A 15 7.69 8.96 -8.59
N GLY A 16 7.84 8.44 -7.36
CA GLY A 16 8.95 8.77 -6.47
C GLY A 16 10.25 8.77 -7.25
N ALA A 17 10.94 9.92 -7.26
CA ALA A 17 12.25 10.01 -7.86
C ALA A 17 13.14 8.98 -7.16
N VAL A 18 13.66 8.01 -7.92
CA VAL A 18 14.60 7.03 -7.39
C VAL A 18 15.89 7.80 -7.12
N SER A 19 16.20 8.03 -5.84
CA SER A 19 17.40 8.78 -5.43
C SER A 19 18.64 8.13 -6.01
N ALA A 20 19.48 8.93 -6.66
CA ALA A 20 20.78 8.49 -7.17
C ALA A 20 21.66 8.05 -5.98
N GLY A 21 21.73 6.75 -5.73
CA GLY A 21 22.50 6.18 -4.61
C GLY A 21 21.97 4.83 -4.10
N GLU A 22 20.70 4.49 -4.37
CA GLU A 22 20.17 3.16 -4.04
C GLU A 22 20.46 2.15 -5.15
N PRO A 23 20.85 0.90 -4.81
CA PRO A 23 21.03 -0.15 -5.80
C PRO A 23 19.72 -0.33 -6.58
N LEU A 24 19.81 -0.34 -7.92
CA LEU A 24 18.69 -0.53 -8.85
C LEU A 24 18.06 -1.94 -8.77
N HIS A 25 18.50 -2.77 -7.82
CA HIS A 25 18.15 -4.17 -7.68
C HIS A 25 17.40 -4.39 -6.38
N TYR A 26 16.34 -5.20 -6.45
CA TYR A 26 15.59 -5.64 -5.28
C TYR A 26 16.52 -6.38 -4.31
N ARG A 27 16.61 -5.86 -3.08
CA ARG A 27 17.30 -6.54 -1.98
C ARG A 27 16.29 -7.42 -1.25
N PHE A 28 16.67 -8.68 -1.04
CA PHE A 28 15.85 -9.60 -0.26
C PHE A 28 15.61 -9.02 1.15
N PRO A 29 14.39 -9.13 1.71
CA PRO A 29 14.04 -8.48 2.96
C PRO A 29 14.87 -9.05 4.13
N PRO A 30 15.24 -8.22 5.12
CA PRO A 30 15.78 -8.74 6.37
C PRO A 30 14.73 -9.59 7.10
N ALA A 31 15.17 -10.53 7.93
CA ALA A 31 14.26 -11.40 8.69
C ALA A 31 13.26 -10.60 9.58
N SER A 32 13.67 -9.42 10.06
CA SER A 32 12.82 -8.49 10.80
C SER A 32 11.59 -8.03 10.00
N ALA A 33 11.70 -7.95 8.67
CA ALA A 33 10.60 -7.54 7.80
C ALA A 33 9.63 -8.68 7.44
N TYR A 34 9.85 -9.90 7.96
CA TYR A 34 9.00 -11.06 7.64
C TYR A 34 7.52 -10.81 7.99
N ARG A 35 7.23 -10.34 9.22
CA ARG A 35 5.85 -10.09 9.66
C ARG A 35 5.17 -9.00 8.82
N LEU A 36 5.92 -7.97 8.46
CA LEU A 36 5.43 -6.90 7.57
C LEU A 36 5.04 -7.46 6.21
N ASN A 37 5.94 -8.22 5.57
CA ASN A 37 5.69 -8.82 4.27
C ASN A 37 4.57 -9.86 4.30
N ARG A 38 4.43 -10.61 5.41
CA ARG A 38 3.30 -11.54 5.62
C ARG A 38 1.98 -10.78 5.71
N CYS A 39 1.92 -9.65 6.43
CA CYS A 39 0.73 -8.82 6.52
C CYS A 39 0.33 -8.24 5.15
N LEU A 40 1.30 -7.73 4.39
CA LEU A 40 1.05 -7.22 3.04
C LEU A 40 0.58 -8.33 2.08
N PHE A 41 1.15 -9.53 2.21
CA PHE A 41 0.71 -10.69 1.43
C PHE A 41 -0.73 -11.09 1.78
N ALA A 42 -1.11 -11.07 3.07
CA ALA A 42 -2.48 -11.34 3.49
C ALA A 42 -3.46 -10.31 2.92
N LEU A 43 -3.14 -9.00 2.99
CA LEU A 43 -3.93 -7.95 2.34
C LEU A 43 -4.12 -8.18 0.83
N LYS A 44 -3.07 -8.63 0.15
CA LYS A 44 -3.09 -8.93 -1.28
C LYS A 44 -3.95 -10.15 -1.63
N SER A 45 -3.89 -11.21 -0.82
CA SER A 45 -4.28 -12.57 -1.25
C SER A 45 -5.43 -13.19 -0.44
N ASP A 46 -5.77 -12.63 0.73
CA ASP A 46 -6.81 -13.14 1.63
C ASP A 46 -7.93 -12.10 1.76
N ASP A 47 -9.07 -12.41 1.14
CA ASP A 47 -10.25 -11.55 1.13
C ASP A 47 -10.87 -11.42 2.52
N GLY A 48 -10.83 -12.48 3.34
CA GLY A 48 -11.33 -12.47 4.70
C GLY A 48 -10.47 -11.60 5.61
N PHE A 49 -9.14 -11.69 5.48
CA PHE A 49 -8.22 -10.81 6.21
C PHE A 49 -8.42 -9.35 5.79
N ARG A 50 -8.54 -9.09 4.48
CA ARG A 50 -8.78 -7.74 3.96
C ARG A 50 -10.08 -7.14 4.46
N ALA A 51 -11.17 -7.92 4.50
CA ALA A 51 -12.45 -7.47 5.07
C ALA A 51 -12.32 -7.12 6.56
N ARG A 52 -11.63 -7.95 7.36
CA ARG A 52 -11.37 -7.65 8.78
C ARG A 52 -10.51 -6.40 8.95
N PHE A 53 -9.47 -6.25 8.12
CA PHE A 53 -8.61 -5.07 8.13
C PHE A 53 -9.36 -3.78 7.79
N LEU A 54 -10.27 -3.81 6.81
CA LEU A 54 -11.08 -2.65 6.46
C LEU A 54 -12.07 -2.27 7.56
N LYS A 55 -12.59 -3.26 8.29
CA LYS A 55 -13.47 -3.05 9.45
C LYS A 55 -12.71 -2.49 10.66
N ASP A 56 -11.57 -3.09 11.00
CA ASP A 56 -10.70 -2.69 12.09
C ASP A 56 -9.26 -3.12 11.80
N ALA A 57 -8.47 -2.18 11.25
CA ALA A 57 -7.09 -2.44 10.88
C ALA A 57 -6.23 -2.78 12.11
N GLY A 58 -6.48 -2.15 13.26
CA GLY A 58 -5.71 -2.37 14.48
C GLY A 58 -5.93 -3.77 15.05
N ALA A 59 -7.16 -4.28 15.02
CA ALA A 59 -7.46 -5.66 15.41
C ALA A 59 -6.84 -6.67 14.44
N ALA A 60 -7.04 -6.51 13.12
CA ALA A 60 -6.51 -7.44 12.12
C ALA A 60 -4.97 -7.51 12.14
N ILE A 61 -4.30 -6.37 12.31
CA ILE A 61 -2.83 -6.32 12.39
C ILE A 61 -2.30 -7.06 13.63
N ARG A 62 -3.02 -6.98 14.77
CA ARG A 62 -2.64 -7.69 16.01
C ARG A 62 -2.69 -9.21 15.85
N GLU A 63 -3.60 -9.77 15.04
CA GLU A 63 -3.64 -11.20 14.71
C GLU A 63 -2.31 -11.70 14.12
N ILE A 64 -1.62 -10.84 13.36
CA ILE A 64 -0.33 -11.15 12.71
C ILE A 64 0.87 -10.82 13.62
N GLY A 65 0.65 -10.09 14.73
CA GLY A 65 1.71 -9.68 15.65
C GLY A 65 2.69 -8.68 15.02
N LEU A 66 2.21 -7.79 14.16
CA LEU A 66 3.04 -6.76 13.54
C LEU A 66 3.47 -5.71 14.60
N ALA A 67 4.70 -5.23 14.52
CA ALA A 67 5.19 -4.19 15.42
C ALA A 67 4.44 -2.86 15.21
N ALA A 68 4.29 -2.08 16.28
CA ALA A 68 3.50 -0.83 16.24
C ALA A 68 4.01 0.17 15.17
N ALA A 69 5.32 0.28 14.97
CA ALA A 69 5.90 1.16 13.97
C ALA A 69 5.56 0.73 12.52
N ASP A 70 5.57 -0.58 12.25
CA ASP A 70 5.15 -1.13 10.96
C ASP A 70 3.63 -0.98 10.74
N ALA A 71 2.86 -1.18 11.81
CA ALA A 71 1.41 -1.02 11.80
C ALA A 71 1.00 0.41 11.45
N ALA A 72 1.65 1.41 12.06
CA ALA A 72 1.38 2.83 11.77
C ALA A 72 1.61 3.17 10.30
N ALA A 73 2.75 2.76 9.74
CA ALA A 73 3.08 2.99 8.33
C ALA A 73 2.08 2.28 7.40
N LEU A 74 1.67 1.06 7.74
CA LEU A 74 0.68 0.30 6.97
C LEU A 74 -0.70 0.97 6.97
N VAL A 75 -1.18 1.40 8.13
CA VAL A 75 -2.50 2.07 8.27
C VAL A 75 -2.53 3.41 7.54
N GLN A 76 -1.43 4.17 7.59
CA GLN A 76 -1.30 5.45 6.89
C GLN A 76 -1.12 5.30 5.38
N GLY A 77 -0.81 4.09 4.88
CA GLY A 77 -0.43 3.88 3.49
C GLY A 77 0.88 4.58 3.12
N ASP A 78 1.77 4.74 4.10
CA ASP A 78 3.08 5.39 3.91
C ASP A 78 4.05 4.42 3.22
N ARG A 79 4.01 4.44 1.89
CA ARG A 79 4.83 3.59 1.03
C ARG A 79 6.31 3.74 1.34
N ASP A 80 6.82 4.96 1.49
CA ASP A 80 8.26 5.18 1.59
C ASP A 80 8.79 4.64 2.92
N THR A 81 8.04 4.84 4.01
CA THR A 81 8.36 4.24 5.31
C THR A 81 8.26 2.70 5.26
N LEU A 82 7.26 2.13 4.59
CA LEU A 82 7.15 0.67 4.43
C LEU A 82 8.38 0.09 3.70
N LEU A 83 8.83 0.75 2.63
CA LEU A 83 10.01 0.33 1.87
C LEU A 83 11.29 0.43 2.68
N ALA A 84 11.50 1.55 3.40
CA ALA A 84 12.64 1.73 4.28
C ALA A 84 12.72 0.67 5.39
N ARG A 85 11.58 0.08 5.76
CA ARG A 85 11.46 -0.99 6.76
C ARG A 85 11.57 -2.40 6.17
N GLY A 86 11.86 -2.52 4.87
CA GLY A 86 12.10 -3.80 4.19
C GLY A 86 10.83 -4.44 3.61
N ALA A 87 9.76 -3.69 3.40
CA ALA A 87 8.61 -4.20 2.66
C ALA A 87 8.98 -4.49 1.20
N HIS A 88 8.45 -5.58 0.65
CA HIS A 88 8.59 -5.92 -0.75
C HIS A 88 7.76 -4.93 -1.60
N PRO A 89 8.36 -4.22 -2.58
CA PRO A 89 7.67 -3.18 -3.36
C PRO A 89 6.39 -3.66 -4.04
N TYR A 90 6.44 -4.84 -4.66
CA TYR A 90 5.26 -5.47 -5.25
C TYR A 90 4.13 -5.72 -4.24
N LEU A 91 4.42 -6.19 -3.02
CA LEU A 91 3.40 -6.43 -2.01
C LEU A 91 2.79 -5.13 -1.50
N VAL A 92 3.60 -4.06 -1.33
CA VAL A 92 3.09 -2.73 -0.98
C VAL A 92 2.10 -2.24 -2.04
N PHE A 93 2.50 -2.30 -3.31
CA PHE A 93 1.65 -1.90 -4.43
C PHE A 93 0.34 -2.70 -4.49
N MET A 94 0.43 -4.04 -4.42
CA MET A 94 -0.74 -4.89 -4.55
C MET A 94 -1.69 -4.78 -3.36
N ALA A 95 -1.17 -4.64 -2.14
CA ALA A 95 -1.99 -4.45 -0.95
C ALA A 95 -2.79 -3.12 -1.03
N ASP A 96 -2.13 -2.02 -1.40
CA ASP A 96 -2.79 -0.72 -1.62
C ASP A 96 -3.85 -0.82 -2.72
N LEU A 97 -3.52 -1.43 -3.86
CA LEU A 97 -4.46 -1.61 -4.97
C LEU A 97 -5.71 -2.39 -4.51
N ARG A 98 -5.52 -3.52 -3.82
CA ARG A 98 -6.63 -4.34 -3.32
C ARG A 98 -7.49 -3.58 -2.32
N LEU A 99 -6.89 -2.84 -1.38
CA LEU A 99 -7.64 -2.01 -0.43
C LEU A 99 -8.44 -0.90 -1.11
N ARG A 100 -7.91 -0.29 -2.18
CA ARG A 100 -8.64 0.72 -2.97
C ARG A 100 -9.83 0.10 -3.70
N MET A 101 -9.65 -1.05 -4.35
CA MET A 101 -10.72 -1.75 -5.05
C MET A 101 -11.89 -2.16 -4.14
N GLU A 102 -11.62 -2.48 -2.88
CA GLU A 102 -12.69 -2.80 -1.92
C GLU A 102 -13.44 -1.56 -1.40
N ARG A 103 -12.74 -0.44 -1.22
CA ARG A 103 -13.35 0.81 -0.72
C ARG A 103 -14.16 1.52 -1.78
N GLU A 104 -13.64 1.49 -3.00
CA GLU A 104 -14.26 2.04 -4.18
C GLU A 104 -14.40 0.86 -5.15
N PRO A 105 -15.55 0.17 -5.16
CA PRO A 105 -15.84 -0.79 -6.21
C PRO A 105 -15.95 -0.02 -7.52
N VAL A 106 -14.81 0.27 -8.14
CA VAL A 106 -14.73 0.89 -9.45
C VAL A 106 -15.32 -0.13 -10.43
N THR A 107 -16.41 0.25 -11.09
CA THR A 107 -16.86 -0.41 -12.32
C THR A 107 -15.71 -0.30 -13.31
N PHE A 108 -14.96 -1.39 -13.50
CA PHE A 108 -14.00 -1.48 -14.58
C PHE A 108 -14.79 -1.55 -15.89
N GLU A 109 -14.97 -0.41 -16.56
CA GLU A 109 -15.33 -0.41 -17.97
C GLU A 109 -14.09 -0.91 -18.73
N TYR A 110 -14.21 -2.10 -19.31
CA TYR A 110 -13.26 -2.62 -20.28
C TYR A 110 -13.43 -1.79 -21.57
N PHE A 111 -12.40 -1.04 -21.95
CA PHE A 111 -12.28 -0.39 -23.27
C PHE A 111 -11.62 -1.34 -24.27
#